data_AF-A0A4R6C331-F1
#
_entry.id   AF-A0A4R6C331-F1
#
_cell.length_a   1.000
_cell.length_b   1.000
_cell.length_c   1.000
_cell.angle_alpha   90.00
_cell.angle_beta   90.00
_cell.angle_gamma   90.00
#
_symmetry.space_group_name_H-M   'P 1'
#
loop_
_entity.id
_entity.type
_entity.pdbx_description
1 polymer ?
#
loop_
_entity_poly.entity_id
_entity_poly.type
_entity_poly.pdbx_seq_one_letter_code
_entity_poly.pdbx_strand_id
1 'polypeptide(L)'
;MNTVKQKGFISVVKELETYMIEHDLTAGDKLPSERDLSEKMNISRSSIREALRAMELIGIITTKRGEGTFLSNVDDHQLFEIIGRFLIYSEKQKNEITEFKQLLESFISQHGEGNRIIYRVYRLIKRYDKVFSGKGTENV
;
A
#
# COMPACT_ATOMS: atom_id res chain seq x y z
N MET A 1 33.09 -9.85 -15.86
CA MET A 1 31.70 -9.59 -16.29
C MET A 1 30.81 -9.86 -15.08
N ASN A 2 30.24 -8.83 -14.45
CA ASN A 2 29.36 -9.05 -13.29
C ASN A 2 28.03 -9.63 -13.78
N THR A 3 27.71 -10.84 -13.32
CA THR A 3 26.47 -11.53 -13.72
C THR A 3 25.29 -10.95 -12.94
N VAL A 4 24.31 -10.42 -13.67
CA VAL A 4 23.05 -9.91 -13.12
C VAL A 4 22.24 -11.08 -12.54
N LYS A 5 21.73 -10.92 -11.31
CA LYS A 5 20.99 -11.98 -10.62
C LYS A 5 19.51 -11.94 -11.01
N GLN A 6 18.92 -13.12 -11.21
CA GLN A 6 17.47 -13.30 -11.19
C GLN A 6 17.07 -13.71 -9.77
N LYS A 7 16.20 -12.93 -9.13
CA LYS A 7 15.66 -13.22 -7.80
C LYS A 7 14.17 -13.52 -7.92
N GLY A 8 13.64 -14.32 -6.99
CA GLY A 8 12.21 -14.55 -6.90
C GLY A 8 11.47 -13.24 -6.60
N PHE A 9 10.27 -13.08 -7.18
CA PHE A 9 9.44 -11.87 -7.08
C PHE A 9 9.36 -11.28 -5.66
N ILE A 10 9.03 -12.11 -4.65
CA ILE A 10 8.93 -11.66 -3.25
C ILE A 10 10.24 -11.07 -2.73
N SER A 11 11.39 -11.63 -3.13
CA SER A 11 12.69 -11.10 -2.72
C SER A 11 12.96 -9.72 -3.35
N VAL A 12 12.53 -9.50 -4.59
CA VAL A 12 12.72 -8.21 -5.28
C VAL A 12 11.86 -7.13 -4.62
N VAL A 13 10.60 -7.46 -4.29
CA VAL A 13 9.72 -6.55 -3.56
C VAL A 13 10.32 -6.16 -2.20
N LYS A 14 10.83 -7.13 -1.44
CA LYS A 14 11.49 -6.84 -0.16
C LYS A 14 12.70 -5.93 -0.31
N GLU A 15 13.48 -6.09 -1.38
CA GLU A 15 14.67 -5.27 -1.63
C GLU A 15 14.30 -3.83 -2.02
N LEU A 16 13.19 -3.65 -2.75
CA LEU A 16 12.59 -2.34 -3.01
C LEU A 16 12.05 -1.70 -1.72
N GLU A 17 11.36 -2.47 -0.86
CA GLU A 17 10.87 -1.97 0.44
C GLU A 17 12.04 -1.55 1.34
N THR A 18 13.08 -2.37 1.45
CA THR A 18 14.30 -2.03 2.19
C THR A 18 14.92 -0.75 1.64
N TYR A 19 15.04 -0.62 0.31
CA TYR A 19 15.56 0.59 -0.31
C TYR A 19 14.75 1.84 0.06
N MET A 20 13.42 1.76 0.02
CA MET A 20 12.54 2.87 0.39
C MET A 20 12.71 3.28 1.85
N ILE A 21 12.82 2.30 2.75
CA ILE A 21 13.02 2.54 4.19
C ILE A 21 14.40 3.15 4.46
N GLU A 22 15.46 2.61 3.86
CA GLU A 22 16.84 3.11 4.05
C GLU A 22 17.05 4.52 3.51
N HIS A 23 16.23 4.96 2.56
CA HIS A 23 16.28 6.30 1.99
C HIS A 23 15.20 7.24 2.54
N ASP A 24 14.51 6.83 3.61
CA ASP A 24 13.43 7.58 4.26
C ASP A 24 12.38 8.11 3.26
N LEU A 25 12.08 7.34 2.22
CA LEU A 25 11.14 7.76 1.17
C LEU A 25 9.73 7.84 1.73
N THR A 26 9.04 8.92 1.37
CA THR A 26 7.68 9.24 1.78
C THR A 26 6.77 9.43 0.56
N ALA A 27 5.47 9.54 0.81
CA ALA A 27 4.49 9.70 -0.26
C ALA A 27 4.80 10.93 -1.12
N GLY A 28 4.85 10.74 -2.43
CA GLY A 28 5.24 11.76 -3.40
C GLY A 28 6.72 11.72 -3.80
N ASP A 29 7.57 10.99 -3.07
CA ASP A 29 8.98 10.86 -3.44
C ASP A 29 9.16 9.96 -4.68
N LYS A 30 10.11 10.34 -5.52
CA LYS A 30 10.39 9.66 -6.78
C LYS A 30 11.33 8.48 -6.56
N LEU A 31 10.95 7.30 -7.06
CA LEU A 31 11.82 6.14 -7.11
C LEU A 31 12.86 6.27 -8.22
N PRO A 32 14.06 5.68 -8.06
CA PRO A 32 15.01 5.56 -9.14
C PRO A 32 14.42 4.81 -10.34
N SER A 33 14.97 5.01 -11.53
CA SER A 33 14.46 4.33 -12.72
C SER A 33 14.64 2.81 -12.64
N GLU A 34 13.87 2.03 -13.41
CA GLU A 34 14.06 0.58 -13.54
C GLU A 34 15.52 0.20 -13.83
N ARG A 35 16.19 1.03 -14.64
CA ARG A 35 17.60 0.87 -14.97
C ARG A 35 18.50 1.07 -13.74
N ASP A 36 18.30 2.17 -13.02
CA ASP A 36 19.12 2.50 -11.85
C ASP A 36 18.92 1.49 -10.73
N LEU A 37 17.68 1.06 -10.49
CA LEU A 37 17.36 0.00 -9.52
C LEU A 37 18.03 -1.33 -9.90
N SER A 38 17.96 -1.70 -11.19
CA SER A 38 18.63 -2.90 -11.70
C SER A 38 20.14 -2.86 -11.48
N GLU A 39 20.78 -1.73 -11.74
CA GLU A 39 22.23 -1.53 -11.54
C GLU A 39 22.59 -1.52 -10.04
N LYS A 40 21.85 -0.79 -9.20
CA LYS A 40 22.07 -0.69 -7.75
C LYS A 40 21.89 -2.03 -7.03
N MET A 41 20.85 -2.78 -7.39
CA MET A 41 20.49 -4.04 -6.73
C MET A 41 21.14 -5.26 -7.39
N ASN A 42 21.80 -5.08 -8.54
CA ASN A 42 22.32 -6.16 -9.38
C ASN A 42 21.24 -7.23 -9.71
N ILE A 43 20.03 -6.76 -10.01
CA ILE A 43 18.86 -7.58 -10.37
C ILE A 43 18.48 -7.29 -11.82
N SER A 44 17.96 -8.28 -12.54
CA SER A 44 17.51 -8.08 -13.92
C SER A 44 16.40 -7.02 -14.01
N ARG A 45 16.46 -6.20 -15.07
CA ARG A 45 15.43 -5.18 -15.33
C ARG A 45 14.02 -5.78 -15.44
N SER A 46 13.90 -7.00 -15.96
CA SER A 46 12.61 -7.69 -16.06
C SER A 46 12.01 -7.97 -14.67
N SER A 47 12.81 -8.46 -13.72
CA SER A 47 12.34 -8.75 -12.37
C SER A 47 12.02 -7.48 -11.57
N ILE A 48 12.81 -6.40 -11.74
CA ILE A 48 12.48 -5.08 -11.19
C ILE A 48 11.14 -4.59 -11.74
N ARG A 49 10.95 -4.65 -13.06
CA ARG A 49 9.70 -4.22 -13.70
C ARG A 49 8.48 -5.02 -13.23
N GLU A 50 8.60 -6.33 -13.06
CA GLU A 50 7.53 -7.17 -12.53
C GLU A 50 7.16 -6.77 -11.10
N ALA A 51 8.16 -6.53 -10.24
CA ALA A 51 7.95 -6.07 -8.88
C ALA A 51 7.28 -4.68 -8.84
N LEU A 52 7.77 -3.72 -9.62
CA LEU A 52 7.19 -2.38 -9.69
C LEU A 52 5.75 -2.40 -10.22
N ARG A 53 5.45 -3.21 -11.25
CA ARG A 53 4.07 -3.36 -11.75
C ARG A 53 3.13 -3.93 -10.70
N ALA A 54 3.58 -4.91 -9.92
CA ALA A 54 2.77 -5.46 -8.84
C ALA A 54 2.55 -4.43 -7.72
N MET A 55 3.61 -3.70 -7.33
CA MET A 55 3.52 -2.62 -6.34
C MET A 55 2.60 -1.49 -6.80
N GLU A 56 2.60 -1.16 -8.09
CA GLU A 56 1.68 -0.21 -8.71
C GLU A 56 0.23 -0.72 -8.66
N LEU A 57 0.00 -1.98 -9.00
CA LEU A 57 -1.33 -2.60 -8.95
C LEU A 57 -1.94 -2.55 -7.55
N ILE A 58 -1.13 -2.79 -6.51
CA ILE A 58 -1.61 -2.71 -5.11
C ILE A 58 -1.55 -1.30 -4.53
N GLY A 59 -1.19 -0.31 -5.35
CA GLY A 59 -1.23 1.11 -5.02
C GLY A 59 -0.06 1.63 -4.18
N ILE A 60 1.00 0.85 -3.94
CA ILE A 60 2.20 1.30 -3.20
C ILE A 60 2.94 2.40 -3.97
N ILE A 61 2.91 2.35 -5.29
CA ILE A 61 3.55 3.33 -6.17
C ILE A 61 2.60 3.75 -7.29
N THR A 62 2.90 4.88 -7.93
CA THR A 62 2.18 5.36 -9.10
C THR A 62 3.17 5.80 -10.16
N THR A 63 2.99 5.34 -11.40
CA THR A 63 3.79 5.82 -12.54
C THR A 63 3.08 6.98 -13.24
N LYS A 64 3.77 8.12 -13.32
CA LYS A 64 3.37 9.26 -14.15
C LYS A 64 4.15 9.21 -15.46
N ARG A 65 3.44 9.07 -16.58
CA ARG A 65 4.05 8.89 -17.90
C ARG A 65 4.99 10.06 -18.24
N GLY A 66 6.26 9.75 -18.51
CA GLY A 66 7.29 10.75 -18.82
C GLY A 66 7.92 11.43 -17.59
N GLU A 67 7.30 11.30 -16.41
CA GLU A 67 7.80 11.92 -15.18
C GLU A 67 8.51 10.91 -14.27
N GLY A 68 8.10 9.64 -14.27
CA GLY A 68 8.71 8.55 -13.50
C GLY A 68 7.74 7.88 -12.55
N THR A 69 8.28 7.12 -11.60
CA THR A 69 7.52 6.35 -10.61
C THR A 69 7.67 6.97 -9.24
N PHE A 70 6.56 7.11 -8.51
CA PHE A 70 6.51 7.81 -7.23
C PHE A 70 5.90 6.92 -6.17
N LEU A 71 6.35 7.06 -4.92
CA LEU A 71 5.70 6.40 -3.79
C LEU A 71 4.31 7.00 -3.60
N SER A 72 3.29 6.14 -3.59
CA SER A 72 1.91 6.58 -3.37
C SER A 72 1.68 6.89 -1.90
N ASN A 73 0.65 7.68 -1.63
CA ASN A 73 0.16 7.79 -0.28
C ASN A 73 -0.52 6.46 0.10
N VAL A 74 -0.08 5.85 1.22
CA VAL A 74 -0.73 4.70 1.88
C VAL A 74 -2.23 4.90 2.04
N ASP A 75 -2.66 6.16 2.02
CA ASP A 75 -4.05 6.54 2.06
C ASP A 75 -4.89 6.31 0.79
N ASP A 76 -4.29 5.99 -0.36
CA ASP A 76 -5.00 5.92 -1.65
C ASP A 76 -4.98 4.51 -2.28
N HIS A 77 -4.62 3.48 -1.51
CA HIS A 77 -4.36 2.16 -2.08
C HIS A 77 -5.67 1.39 -2.37
N GLN A 78 -5.89 1.05 -3.65
CA GLN A 78 -7.01 0.22 -4.12
C GLN A 78 -7.07 -1.17 -3.48
N LEU A 79 -5.92 -1.67 -2.99
CA LEU A 79 -5.85 -2.96 -2.30
C LEU A 79 -6.79 -3.03 -1.09
N PHE A 80 -7.01 -1.92 -0.37
CA PHE A 80 -7.92 -1.91 0.79
C PHE A 80 -9.37 -2.18 0.38
N GLU A 81 -9.81 -1.67 -0.76
CA GLU A 81 -11.16 -1.93 -1.24
C GLU A 81 -11.33 -3.39 -1.65
N ILE A 82 -10.34 -3.94 -2.34
CA ILE A 82 -10.34 -5.33 -2.80
C ILE A 82 -10.34 -6.28 -1.60
N ILE A 83 -9.38 -6.14 -0.69
CA ILE A 83 -9.30 -6.97 0.51
C ILE A 83 -10.57 -6.84 1.35
N GLY A 84 -11.12 -5.62 1.45
CA GLY A 84 -12.35 -5.36 2.19
C GLY A 84 -13.50 -6.23 1.70
N ARG A 85 -13.71 -6.27 0.37
CA ARG A 85 -14.78 -7.08 -0.26
C ARG A 85 -14.65 -8.58 0.02
N PHE A 86 -13.44 -9.08 0.19
CA PHE A 86 -13.21 -10.50 0.52
C PHE A 86 -13.29 -10.79 2.03
N LEU A 87 -12.90 -9.85 2.89
CA LEU A 87 -12.93 -10.05 4.34
C LEU A 87 -14.33 -9.85 4.95
N ILE A 88 -15.14 -8.97 4.36
CA ILE A 88 -16.44 -8.56 4.91
C ILE A 88 -17.54 -9.02 3.95
N TYR A 89 -18.11 -10.20 4.23
CA TYR A 89 -19.11 -10.84 3.40
C TYR A 89 -20.47 -11.03 4.10
N SER A 90 -20.61 -10.57 5.35
CA SER A 90 -21.84 -10.65 6.14
C SER A 90 -22.14 -9.38 6.93
N GLU A 91 -23.42 -9.14 7.23
CA GLU A 91 -23.84 -8.02 8.09
C GLU A 91 -23.22 -8.11 9.50
N LYS A 92 -22.99 -9.32 10.02
CA LYS A 92 -22.31 -9.51 11.30
C LYS A 92 -20.89 -8.92 11.27
N GLN A 93 -20.11 -9.22 10.23
CA GLN A 93 -18.74 -8.70 10.09
C GLN A 93 -18.70 -7.19 9.89
N LYS A 94 -19.71 -6.62 9.20
CA LYS A 94 -19.85 -5.16 9.11
C LYS A 94 -20.06 -4.52 10.48
N ASN A 95 -20.87 -5.14 11.33
CA ASN A 95 -21.09 -4.68 12.70
C ASN A 95 -19.80 -4.78 13.54
N GLU A 96 -19.07 -5.89 13.45
CA GLU A 96 -17.78 -6.07 14.15
C GLU A 96 -16.75 -4.98 13.76
N ILE A 97 -16.68 -4.60 12.49
CA ILE A 97 -15.82 -3.51 12.00
C ILE A 97 -16.28 -2.15 12.54
N THR A 98 -17.59 -1.93 12.61
CA THR A 98 -18.18 -0.69 13.16
C THR A 98 -17.89 -0.55 14.64
N GLU A 99 -18.08 -1.62 15.42
CA GLU A 99 -17.76 -1.66 16.85
C GLU A 99 -16.27 -1.40 17.09
N PHE A 100 -15.39 -2.04 16.31
CA PHE A 100 -13.96 -1.83 16.43
C PHE A 100 -13.54 -0.39 16.09
N LYS A 101 -14.15 0.21 15.05
CA LYS A 101 -13.94 1.62 14.71
C LYS A 101 -14.31 2.53 15.89
N GLN A 102 -15.47 2.32 16.50
CA GLN A 102 -15.93 3.11 17.65
C GLN A 102 -14.98 2.97 18.86
N LEU A 103 -14.46 1.77 19.11
CA LEU A 103 -13.46 1.53 20.15
C LEU A 103 -12.18 2.35 19.90
N LEU A 104 -11.68 2.36 18.66
CA LEU A 104 -10.50 3.14 18.29
C LEU A 104 -10.75 4.65 18.37
N GLU A 105 -11.93 5.11 17.94
CA GLU A 105 -12.32 6.53 18.03
C GLU A 105 -12.39 7.01 19.49
N SER A 106 -12.94 6.18 20.39
CA SER A 106 -12.95 6.45 21.83
C SER A 106 -11.54 6.53 22.40
N PHE A 107 -10.67 5.58 22.04
CA PHE A 107 -9.28 5.58 22.47
C PHE A 107 -8.53 6.85 22.02
N ILE A 108 -8.64 7.20 20.74
CA ILE A 108 -7.98 8.38 20.15
C ILE A 108 -8.50 9.67 20.80
N SER A 109 -9.80 9.75 21.09
CA SER A 109 -10.40 10.91 21.76
C SER A 109 -9.84 11.12 23.17
N GLN A 110 -9.49 10.04 23.87
CA GLN A 110 -8.95 10.09 25.23
C GLN A 110 -7.44 10.32 25.30
N HIS A 111 -6.68 9.81 24.32
CA HIS A 111 -5.21 9.78 24.36
C HIS A 111 -4.54 10.66 23.30
N GLY A 112 -5.32 11.26 22.40
CA GLY A 112 -4.83 12.01 21.23
C GLY A 112 -4.26 11.11 20.13
N GLU A 113 -3.76 11.74 19.07
CA GLU A 113 -3.24 11.05 17.87
C GLU A 113 -1.77 10.62 17.98
N GLY A 114 -1.17 10.72 19.18
CA GLY A 114 0.26 10.47 19.39
C GLY A 114 0.70 9.02 19.12
N ASN A 115 -0.22 8.05 19.25
CA ASN A 115 0.07 6.66 18.92
C ASN A 115 -0.10 6.42 17.40
N ARG A 116 1.02 6.48 16.68
CA ARG A 116 1.08 6.29 15.22
C ARG A 116 0.48 4.97 14.76
N ILE A 117 0.64 3.87 15.51
CA ILE A 117 0.11 2.55 15.12
C ILE A 117 -1.41 2.54 15.24
N ILE A 118 -1.96 3.02 16.36
CA ILE A 118 -3.41 3.12 16.55
C ILE A 118 -4.04 3.99 15.47
N TYR A 119 -3.44 5.14 15.17
CA TYR A 119 -3.94 6.02 14.12
C TYR A 119 -3.91 5.34 12.75
N ARG A 120 -2.84 4.61 12.41
CA ARG A 120 -2.76 3.82 11.17
C ARG A 120 -3.86 2.76 11.11
N VAL A 121 -4.07 1.99 12.18
CA VAL A 121 -5.14 0.97 12.24
C VAL A 121 -6.52 1.62 12.11
N TYR A 122 -6.78 2.74 12.79
CA TYR A 122 -8.03 3.48 12.65
C TYR A 122 -8.30 3.90 11.20
N ARG A 123 -7.27 4.43 10.50
CA ARG A 123 -7.37 4.80 9.08
C ARG A 123 -7.70 3.61 8.19
N LEU A 124 -7.12 2.43 8.46
CA LEU A 124 -7.43 1.18 7.76
C LEU A 124 -8.90 0.78 7.95
N ILE A 125 -9.35 0.71 9.20
CA ILE A 125 -10.72 0.31 9.55
C ILE A 125 -11.76 1.29 8.97
N LYS A 126 -11.48 2.60 9.03
CA LYS A 126 -12.34 3.63 8.45
C LYS A 126 -12.52 3.47 6.93
N ARG A 127 -11.53 2.94 6.21
CA ARG A 127 -11.68 2.63 4.78
C ARG A 127 -12.56 1.42 4.55
N TYR A 128 -12.33 0.34 5.29
CA TYR A 128 -13.19 -0.83 5.20
C TYR A 128 -14.64 -0.44 5.45
N ASP A 129 -14.93 0.34 6.50
CA ASP A 129 -16.26 0.87 6.77
C ASP A 129 -16.84 1.66 5.57
N LYS A 130 -16.07 2.53 4.90
CA LYS A 130 -16.52 3.27 3.70
C LYS A 130 -16.91 2.38 2.53
N VAL A 131 -16.22 1.25 2.32
CA VAL A 131 -16.54 0.30 1.25
C VAL A 131 -17.94 -0.30 1.43
N PHE A 132 -18.42 -0.39 2.67
CA PHE A 132 -19.70 -1.06 2.99
C PHE A 132 -20.80 -0.14 3.51
N SER A 133 -20.47 1.08 3.93
CA SER A 133 -21.43 2.13 4.34
C SER A 133 -22.00 2.94 3.17
N GLY A 134 -21.47 2.73 1.95
CA GLY A 134 -22.07 3.25 0.73
C GLY A 134 -23.45 2.64 0.47
N LYS A 135 -24.50 3.47 0.50
CA LYS A 135 -25.68 3.27 -0.34
C LYS A 135 -25.21 2.89 -1.74
N GLY A 136 -25.83 1.88 -2.33
CA GLY A 136 -25.35 1.18 -3.52
C GLY A 136 -24.64 2.06 -4.54
N THR A 137 -23.48 1.60 -5.02
CA THR A 137 -23.13 1.83 -6.42
C THR A 137 -24.16 1.08 -7.27
N GLU A 138 -25.34 1.69 -7.41
CA GLU A 138 -26.06 1.62 -8.67
C GLU A 138 -25.17 2.28 -9.74
N ASN A 139 -25.17 1.64 -10.90
CA ASN A 139 -24.81 2.14 -12.21
C ASN A 139 -23.37 1.91 -12.73
N VAL A 140 -23.37 0.91 -13.65
CA VAL A 140 -22.53 0.65 -14.83
C VAL A 140 -21.23 -0.10 -14.63
#